data_AF-A0AB34JFD8-F1
#
_entry.id   AF-A0AB34JFD8-F1
#
_cell.length_a   1.000
_cell.length_b   1.000
_cell.length_c   1.000
_cell.angle_alpha   90.00
_cell.angle_beta   90.00
_cell.angle_gamma   90.00
#
_symmetry.space_group_name_H-M   'P 1'
#
loop_
_entity.id
_entity.type
_entity.pdbx_description
1 polymer ?
#
loop_
_entity_poly.entity_id
_entity_poly.type
_entity_poly.pdbx_seq_one_letter_code
_entity_poly.pdbx_strand_id
1 'polypeptide(L)'
;MRTIGLSWTEWKTPWSASDDENVAECPAPQMQRKSFKALGTPTVQAAALSSDRTDLSAEEVLNRARLKRAELEAAGEIDWVCDRQPHAVGQGPTPDRNLVGKTLEVRWRYHHKDTGKPVYIWCEGEVVQIADGESDRQTPRCKKLLPAGAVRIKWPADVEYDEAESYVWSVLKPSAFNKDVHLGWRYAGCELKRMEAAHCKRKRQK
;
A
#
# COMPACT_ATOMS: atom_id res chain seq x y z
N MET A 1 3.26 31.10 28.64
CA MET A 1 3.79 31.65 27.38
C MET A 1 5.24 32.08 27.63
N ARG A 2 6.19 31.32 27.07
CA ARG A 2 7.61 31.65 26.75
C ARG A 2 8.45 30.38 26.77
N THR A 3 8.84 29.96 25.57
CA THR A 3 9.79 28.92 25.18
C THR A 3 11.22 29.43 25.42
N ILE A 4 12.10 28.64 26.06
CA ILE A 4 13.57 28.77 25.99
C ILE A 4 14.07 27.33 26.25
N GLY A 5 14.53 26.54 25.28
CA GLY A 5 15.62 26.80 24.35
C GLY A 5 16.79 25.91 24.80
N LEU A 6 16.85 24.66 24.30
CA LEU A 6 17.99 23.77 24.51
C LEU A 6 19.22 24.39 23.84
N SER A 7 19.99 25.16 24.60
CA SER A 7 21.29 25.69 24.19
C SER A 7 22.31 24.56 24.15
N TRP A 8 22.89 24.32 22.98
CA TRP A 8 24.13 23.57 22.86
C TRP A 8 25.25 24.44 23.44
N THR A 9 25.89 23.96 24.50
CA THR A 9 27.11 24.57 25.03
C THR A 9 28.26 24.25 24.07
N GLU A 10 28.72 25.26 23.32
CA GLU A 10 29.97 25.20 22.58
C GLU A 10 31.14 24.95 23.54
N TRP A 11 31.77 23.79 23.43
CA TRP A 11 33.07 23.54 24.04
C TRP A 11 34.13 24.32 23.25
N LYS A 12 34.58 25.47 23.76
CA LYS A 12 35.78 26.14 23.24
C LYS A 12 37.03 25.38 23.70
N THR A 13 37.72 24.76 22.76
CA THR A 13 39.08 24.25 22.97
C THR A 13 40.07 25.42 23.16
N PRO A 14 41.01 25.34 24.12
CA PRO A 14 41.85 26.47 24.56
C PRO A 14 42.98 26.85 23.61
N TRP A 15 43.09 26.23 22.43
CA TRP A 15 43.99 26.71 21.38
C TRP A 15 43.12 27.39 20.31
N SER A 16 42.96 28.71 20.41
CA SER A 16 42.54 29.53 19.29
C SER A 16 43.78 30.20 18.73
N ALA A 17 44.17 29.78 17.53
CA ALA A 17 45.30 30.32 16.76
C ALA A 17 45.10 31.77 16.29
N SER A 18 44.24 32.54 16.98
CA SER A 18 43.93 33.93 16.68
C SER A 18 44.91 34.92 17.29
N ASP A 19 45.74 34.49 18.25
CA ASP A 19 46.72 35.36 18.95
C ASP A 19 48.19 35.06 18.57
N ASP A 20 48.45 34.15 17.63
CA ASP A 20 49.81 33.90 17.13
C ASP A 20 50.09 34.72 15.86
N GLU A 21 50.95 35.75 15.97
CA GLU A 21 51.35 36.63 14.87
C GLU A 21 52.07 35.90 13.71
N ASN A 22 52.46 34.64 13.90
CA ASN A 22 53.14 33.81 12.90
C ASN A 22 52.20 32.92 12.04
N VAL A 23 50.88 32.99 12.21
CA VAL A 23 49.93 32.14 11.44
C VAL A 23 49.64 32.71 10.04
N ALA A 24 50.06 33.93 9.74
CA ALA A 24 49.72 34.63 8.50
C ALA A 24 50.44 34.13 7.23
N GLU A 25 51.41 33.20 7.33
CA GLU A 25 52.30 32.88 6.20
C GLU A 25 52.33 31.40 5.79
N CYS A 26 51.34 30.58 6.20
CA CYS A 26 51.18 29.24 5.64
C CYS A 26 50.27 29.27 4.38
N PRO A 27 50.81 29.17 3.15
CA PRO A 27 49.96 28.99 1.98
C PRO A 27 49.15 27.71 2.12
N ALA A 28 47.85 27.78 1.83
CA ALA A 28 46.95 26.64 1.94
C ALA A 28 47.53 25.42 1.19
N PRO A 29 47.54 24.21 1.80
CA PRO A 29 48.10 23.03 1.15
C PRO A 29 47.33 22.78 -0.15
N GLN A 30 48.01 22.95 -1.29
CA GLN A 30 47.44 22.64 -2.59
C GLN A 30 47.34 21.12 -2.72
N MET A 31 46.17 20.59 -2.42
CA MET A 31 45.86 19.18 -2.57
C MET A 31 45.85 18.85 -4.08
N GLN A 32 46.97 18.32 -4.58
CA GLN A 32 47.06 17.81 -5.95
C GLN A 32 46.01 16.71 -6.11
N ARG A 33 44.98 16.96 -6.93
CA ARG A 33 43.93 15.99 -7.20
C ARG A 33 44.60 14.78 -7.86
N LYS A 34 44.70 13.66 -7.14
CA LYS A 34 45.24 12.40 -7.69
C LYS A 34 44.49 12.12 -8.99
N SER A 35 45.19 12.17 -10.12
CA SER A 35 44.60 11.80 -11.39
C SER A 35 44.22 10.32 -11.31
N PHE A 36 43.07 9.98 -11.89
CA PHE A 36 42.37 8.69 -11.80
C PHE A 36 43.20 7.44 -12.23
N LYS A 37 44.46 7.61 -12.66
CA LYS A 37 45.34 6.55 -13.19
C LYS A 37 46.07 5.70 -12.13
N ALA A 38 45.65 5.74 -10.86
CA ALA A 38 46.28 5.00 -9.77
C ALA A 38 45.37 3.94 -9.14
N LEU A 39 44.38 3.43 -9.86
CA LEU A 39 43.78 2.14 -9.53
C LEU A 39 44.64 1.09 -10.23
N GLY A 40 45.42 0.33 -9.46
CA GLY A 40 46.35 -0.66 -9.98
C GLY A 40 45.68 -1.73 -10.86
N THR A 41 46.49 -2.54 -11.53
CA THR A 41 46.05 -3.65 -12.36
C THR A 41 45.10 -4.56 -11.57
N PRO A 42 43.91 -4.92 -12.09
CA PRO A 42 42.99 -5.80 -11.39
C PRO A 42 43.72 -7.08 -11.00
N THR A 43 43.64 -7.43 -9.71
CA THR A 43 44.25 -8.65 -9.21
C THR A 43 43.58 -9.88 -9.83
N VAL A 44 44.30 -10.99 -9.93
CA VAL A 44 43.77 -12.27 -10.44
C VAL A 44 42.48 -12.68 -9.71
N GLN A 45 42.36 -12.30 -8.44
CA GLN A 45 41.17 -12.48 -7.61
C GLN A 45 39.98 -11.62 -8.07
N ALA A 46 40.21 -10.38 -8.50
CA ALA A 46 39.15 -9.53 -9.06
C ALA A 46 38.65 -10.08 -10.40
N ALA A 47 39.55 -10.63 -11.22
CA ALA A 47 39.19 -11.33 -12.45
C ALA A 47 38.38 -12.61 -12.17
N ALA A 48 38.81 -13.41 -11.19
CA ALA A 48 38.07 -14.61 -10.77
C ALA A 48 36.68 -14.28 -10.20
N LEU A 49 36.57 -13.22 -9.39
CA LEU A 49 35.28 -12.73 -8.87
C LEU A 49 34.38 -12.16 -9.99
N SER A 50 34.96 -11.59 -11.05
CA SER A 50 34.19 -11.14 -12.22
C SER A 50 33.69 -12.30 -13.08
N SER A 51 34.41 -13.42 -13.12
CA SER A 51 33.97 -14.65 -13.80
C SER A 51 32.99 -15.48 -12.96
N ASP A 52 33.06 -15.38 -11.63
CA ASP A 52 32.13 -16.06 -10.71
C ASP A 52 30.81 -15.27 -10.50
N ARG A 53 30.72 -14.04 -11.01
CA ARG A 53 29.44 -13.34 -11.19
C ARG A 53 28.62 -14.11 -12.22
N THR A 54 27.87 -15.07 -11.73
CA THR A 54 26.66 -15.60 -12.34
C THR A 54 25.61 -14.48 -12.33
N ASP A 55 25.89 -13.41 -13.06
CA ASP A 55 24.96 -12.34 -13.36
C ASP A 55 23.91 -12.96 -14.27
N LEU A 56 22.87 -13.53 -13.67
CA LEU A 56 21.62 -13.79 -14.36
C LEU A 56 21.30 -12.54 -15.18
N SER A 57 21.07 -12.73 -16.47
CA SER A 57 20.71 -11.60 -17.33
C SER A 57 19.50 -10.88 -16.73
N ALA A 58 19.40 -9.57 -16.96
CA ALA A 58 18.28 -8.79 -16.42
C ALA A 58 16.92 -9.42 -16.79
N GLU A 59 16.81 -10.00 -17.98
CA GLU A 59 15.63 -10.71 -18.46
C GLU A 59 15.35 -12.00 -17.67
N GLU A 60 16.38 -12.75 -17.31
CA GLU A 60 16.25 -14.00 -16.55
C GLU A 60 15.89 -13.75 -15.09
N VAL A 61 16.42 -12.68 -14.50
CA VAL A 61 15.99 -12.19 -13.18
C VAL A 61 14.51 -11.78 -13.23
N LEU A 62 14.10 -11.05 -14.26
CA LEU A 62 12.69 -10.64 -14.43
C LEU A 62 11.75 -11.85 -14.61
N ASN A 63 12.14 -12.85 -15.39
CA ASN A 63 11.34 -14.05 -15.60
C ASN A 63 11.21 -14.87 -14.31
N ARG A 64 12.31 -15.07 -13.56
CA ARG A 64 12.25 -15.72 -12.24
C ARG A 64 11.39 -14.95 -11.24
N ALA A 65 11.50 -13.63 -11.22
CA ALA A 65 10.67 -12.79 -10.36
C ALA A 65 9.17 -12.92 -10.70
N ARG A 66 8.82 -12.95 -11.99
CA ARG A 66 7.43 -13.17 -12.44
C ARG A 66 6.89 -14.54 -12.04
N LEU A 67 7.68 -15.59 -12.25
CA LEU A 67 7.31 -16.96 -11.84
C LEU A 67 7.12 -17.06 -10.33
N LYS A 68 8.07 -16.54 -9.55
CA LYS A 68 7.98 -16.56 -8.09
C LYS A 68 6.78 -15.76 -7.59
N ARG A 69 6.45 -14.63 -8.22
CA ARG A 69 5.26 -13.85 -7.89
C ARG A 69 3.97 -14.63 -8.17
N ALA A 70 3.89 -15.32 -9.30
CA ALA A 70 2.74 -16.17 -9.62
C ALA A 70 2.58 -17.34 -8.64
N GLU A 71 3.69 -17.95 -8.21
CA GLU A 71 3.67 -18.99 -7.16
C GLU A 71 3.15 -18.44 -5.82
N LEU A 72 3.65 -17.27 -5.41
CA LEU A 72 3.24 -16.64 -4.15
C LEU A 72 1.80 -16.13 -4.17
N GLU A 73 1.33 -15.67 -5.33
CA GLU A 73 -0.08 -15.32 -5.56
C GLU A 73 -0.97 -16.57 -5.51
N ALA A 74 -0.55 -17.67 -6.13
CA ALA A 74 -1.26 -18.96 -6.05
C ALA A 74 -1.27 -19.56 -4.63
N ALA A 75 -0.20 -19.34 -3.86
CA ALA A 75 -0.13 -19.70 -2.44
C ALA A 75 -0.95 -18.75 -1.55
N GLY A 76 -1.46 -17.64 -2.09
CA GLY A 76 -2.20 -16.62 -1.34
C GLY A 76 -1.31 -15.78 -0.40
N GLU A 77 0.01 -15.83 -0.54
CA GLU A 77 0.97 -15.05 0.25
C GLU A 77 1.07 -13.59 -0.24
N ILE A 78 0.81 -13.37 -1.54
CA ILE A 78 0.79 -12.03 -2.14
C ILE A 78 -0.60 -11.74 -2.67
N ASP A 79 -1.20 -10.68 -2.15
CA ASP A 79 -2.48 -10.14 -2.62
C ASP A 79 -2.25 -8.82 -3.37
N TRP A 80 -2.24 -8.88 -4.70
CA TRP A 80 -2.02 -7.70 -5.53
C TRP A 80 -3.14 -6.65 -5.39
N VAL A 81 -4.35 -7.06 -5.01
CA VAL A 81 -5.49 -6.15 -4.78
C VAL A 81 -5.24 -5.34 -3.53
N CYS A 82 -4.66 -5.94 -2.49
CA CYS A 82 -4.24 -5.26 -1.27
C CYS A 82 -3.20 -4.17 -1.55
N ASP A 83 -2.17 -4.47 -2.34
CA ASP A 83 -1.05 -3.56 -2.61
C ASP A 83 -1.44 -2.36 -3.49
N ARG A 84 -2.42 -2.54 -4.38
CA ARG A 84 -2.84 -1.50 -5.34
C ARG A 84 -3.92 -0.56 -4.82
N GLN A 85 -4.35 -0.73 -3.57
CA GLN A 85 -5.35 0.17 -2.99
C GLN A 85 -4.81 1.61 -2.96
N PRO A 86 -5.63 2.61 -3.34
CA PRO A 86 -5.19 4.01 -3.38
C PRO A 86 -5.01 4.64 -1.99
N HIS A 87 -5.56 4.00 -0.94
CA HIS A 87 -5.49 4.50 0.44
C HIS A 87 -4.67 3.57 1.31
N ALA A 88 -4.03 4.13 2.33
CA ALA A 88 -3.29 3.35 3.32
C ALA A 88 -4.23 2.44 4.14
N VAL A 89 -3.68 1.33 4.64
CA VAL A 89 -4.42 0.36 5.46
C VAL A 89 -5.06 1.04 6.67
N GLY A 90 -6.36 0.83 6.87
CA GLY A 90 -7.14 1.43 7.95
C GLY A 90 -7.43 2.93 7.80
N GLN A 91 -7.10 3.53 6.66
CA GLN A 91 -7.44 4.92 6.30
C GLN A 91 -8.32 4.94 5.05
N GLY A 92 -9.35 4.10 5.03
CA GLY A 92 -10.27 4.03 3.91
C GLY A 92 -11.05 5.32 3.69
N PRO A 93 -11.62 5.51 2.49
CA PRO A 93 -12.52 6.62 2.26
C PRO A 93 -13.77 6.47 3.13
N THR A 94 -14.35 7.60 3.53
CA THR A 94 -15.66 7.61 4.19
C THR A 94 -16.72 7.05 3.23
N PRO A 95 -17.65 6.20 3.69
CA PRO A 95 -18.77 5.70 2.91
C PRO A 95 -19.74 6.81 2.47
N ASP A 96 -19.34 7.57 1.45
CA ASP A 96 -20.11 8.68 0.89
C ASP A 96 -20.80 8.26 -0.41
N ARG A 97 -21.74 9.07 -0.90
CA ARG A 97 -22.49 8.86 -2.18
C ARG A 97 -21.61 8.52 -3.40
N ASN A 98 -20.34 8.88 -3.37
CA ASN A 98 -19.33 8.54 -4.40
C ASN A 98 -18.94 7.05 -4.46
N LEU A 99 -19.38 6.24 -3.50
CA LEU A 99 -19.21 4.79 -3.51
C LEU A 99 -20.36 4.06 -4.22
N VAL A 100 -21.48 4.74 -4.49
CA VAL A 100 -22.60 4.17 -5.24
C VAL A 100 -22.16 3.84 -6.68
N GLY A 101 -22.47 2.62 -7.13
CA GLY A 101 -22.10 2.07 -8.43
C GLY A 101 -20.66 1.53 -8.52
N LYS A 102 -19.92 1.49 -7.40
CA LYS A 102 -18.60 0.86 -7.36
C LYS A 102 -18.69 -0.57 -6.85
N THR A 103 -17.87 -1.43 -7.42
CA THR A 103 -17.65 -2.81 -6.95
C THR A 103 -16.63 -2.84 -5.80
N LEU A 104 -17.02 -3.43 -4.68
CA LEU A 104 -16.20 -3.59 -3.49
C LEU A 104 -15.97 -5.07 -3.21
N GLU A 105 -14.82 -5.38 -2.64
CA GLU A 105 -14.58 -6.66 -1.98
C GLU A 105 -14.79 -6.49 -0.48
N VAL A 106 -15.65 -7.32 0.11
CA VAL A 106 -15.87 -7.36 1.56
C VAL A 106 -15.50 -8.73 2.09
N ARG A 107 -14.75 -8.75 3.19
CA ARG A 107 -14.35 -9.98 3.87
C ARG A 107 -15.50 -10.49 4.74
N TRP A 108 -16.14 -11.54 4.26
CA TRP A 108 -17.26 -12.19 4.93
C TRP A 108 -16.83 -13.44 5.68
N ARG A 109 -17.59 -13.81 6.70
CA ARG A 109 -17.36 -15.02 7.48
C ARG A 109 -18.33 -16.10 7.01
N TYR A 110 -17.79 -17.15 6.43
CA TYR A 110 -18.52 -18.36 6.07
C TYR A 110 -18.22 -19.48 7.06
N HIS A 111 -19.08 -20.49 7.09
CA HIS A 111 -18.85 -21.72 7.84
C HIS A 111 -18.68 -22.86 6.85
N HIS A 112 -17.57 -23.58 6.94
CA HIS A 112 -17.41 -24.80 6.15
C HIS A 112 -18.51 -25.79 6.53
N LYS A 113 -19.22 -26.33 5.52
CA LYS A 113 -20.29 -27.31 5.72
C LYS A 113 -19.77 -28.59 6.40
N ASP A 114 -18.54 -29.00 6.08
CA ASP A 114 -17.97 -30.26 6.58
C ASP A 114 -17.30 -30.15 7.96
N THR A 115 -16.59 -29.04 8.20
CA THR A 115 -15.78 -28.87 9.43
C THR A 115 -16.44 -27.95 10.46
N GLY A 116 -17.47 -27.19 10.09
CA GLY A 116 -18.11 -26.17 10.93
C GLY A 116 -17.22 -24.97 11.29
N LYS A 117 -15.95 -25.00 10.88
CA LYS A 117 -14.98 -23.94 11.18
C LYS A 117 -15.27 -22.68 10.37
N PRO A 118 -15.11 -21.50 10.97
CA PRO A 118 -15.30 -20.25 10.25
C PRO A 118 -14.13 -20.01 9.30
N VAL A 119 -14.44 -19.73 8.04
CA VAL A 119 -13.47 -19.29 7.02
C VAL A 119 -13.85 -17.88 6.60
N TYR A 120 -12.84 -17.04 6.45
CA TYR A 120 -13.02 -15.68 5.97
C TYR A 120 -12.67 -15.61 4.49
N ILE A 121 -13.62 -15.17 3.68
CA ILE A 121 -13.49 -15.10 2.22
C ILE A 121 -13.77 -13.66 1.80
N TRP A 122 -12.99 -13.15 0.85
CA TRP A 122 -13.25 -11.88 0.20
C TRP A 122 -14.31 -12.08 -0.89
N CYS A 123 -15.44 -11.39 -0.76
CA CYS A 123 -16.56 -11.50 -1.69
C CYS A 123 -16.73 -10.20 -2.46
N GLU A 124 -16.93 -10.29 -3.77
CA GLU A 124 -17.20 -9.13 -4.63
C GLU A 124 -18.69 -8.77 -4.61
N GLY A 125 -19.00 -7.49 -4.41
CA GLY A 125 -20.37 -6.98 -4.42
C GLY A 125 -20.43 -5.55 -4.92
N GLU A 126 -21.54 -5.19 -5.56
CA GLU A 126 -21.78 -3.85 -6.10
C GLU A 126 -22.53 -2.99 -5.09
N VAL A 127 -22.07 -1.76 -4.86
CA VAL A 127 -22.78 -0.82 -4.00
C VAL A 127 -23.94 -0.18 -4.76
N VAL A 128 -25.17 -0.44 -4.32
CA VAL A 128 -26.38 0.09 -4.96
C VAL A 128 -26.87 1.37 -4.29
N GLN A 129 -26.77 1.44 -2.97
CA GLN A 129 -27.34 2.55 -2.21
C GLN A 129 -26.52 2.80 -0.95
N ILE A 130 -26.52 4.04 -0.47
CA ILE A 130 -25.96 4.41 0.83
C ILE A 130 -27.08 5.03 1.65
N ALA A 131 -27.15 4.65 2.93
CA ALA A 131 -28.14 5.15 3.87
C ALA A 131 -27.79 6.59 4.28
N ASP A 132 -28.77 7.48 4.19
CA ASP A 132 -28.62 8.87 4.63
C ASP A 132 -28.75 9.01 6.17
N GLY A 133 -29.27 7.99 6.85
CA GLY A 133 -29.42 7.94 8.32
C GLY A 133 -30.78 8.41 8.84
N GLU A 134 -31.62 8.98 7.98
CA GLU A 134 -32.93 9.54 8.38
C GLU A 134 -34.11 8.67 7.95
N SER A 135 -34.03 8.04 6.78
CA SER A 135 -35.17 7.34 6.16
C SER A 135 -34.94 5.84 5.96
N ASP A 136 -33.68 5.43 5.76
CA ASP A 136 -33.35 4.06 5.37
C ASP A 136 -33.39 3.09 6.55
N ARG A 137 -34.02 1.94 6.28
CA ARG A 137 -34.18 0.85 7.24
C ARG A 137 -33.67 -0.44 6.62
N GLN A 138 -33.12 -1.32 7.46
CA GLN A 138 -32.60 -2.62 7.02
C GLN A 138 -33.68 -3.48 6.36
N THR A 139 -34.89 -3.43 6.90
CA THR A 139 -36.10 -3.95 6.27
C THR A 139 -37.25 -2.96 6.51
N PRO A 140 -38.31 -2.95 5.68
CA PRO A 140 -39.45 -2.05 5.88
C PRO A 140 -40.10 -2.19 7.27
N ARG A 141 -40.00 -3.38 7.87
CA ARG A 141 -40.54 -3.71 9.19
C ARG A 141 -39.61 -3.33 10.36
N CYS A 142 -38.34 -3.04 10.10
CA CYS A 142 -37.40 -2.65 11.15
C CYS A 142 -37.74 -1.27 11.72
N LYS A 143 -37.80 -1.15 13.05
CA LYS A 143 -38.01 0.13 13.74
C LYS A 143 -36.73 0.97 13.87
N LYS A 144 -35.57 0.31 13.82
CA LYS A 144 -34.26 0.98 13.94
C LYS A 144 -33.85 1.51 12.57
N LEU A 145 -33.53 2.81 12.52
CA LEU A 145 -32.92 3.44 11.37
C LEU A 145 -31.48 2.95 11.22
N LEU A 146 -31.03 2.84 9.97
CA LEU A 146 -29.63 2.55 9.67
C LEU A 146 -28.78 3.79 10.01
N PRO A 147 -27.53 3.61 10.48
CA PRO A 147 -26.62 4.73 10.64
C PRO A 147 -26.29 5.33 9.28
N ALA A 148 -26.04 6.65 9.25
CA ALA A 148 -25.57 7.33 8.04
C ALA A 148 -24.27 6.68 7.54
N GLY A 149 -24.18 6.44 6.22
CA GLY A 149 -23.05 5.77 5.60
C GLY A 149 -23.13 4.23 5.61
N ALA A 150 -24.25 3.64 6.05
CA ALA A 150 -24.47 2.20 5.81
C ALA A 150 -24.62 1.94 4.31
N VAL A 151 -23.98 0.88 3.82
CA VAL A 151 -23.87 0.58 2.39
C VAL A 151 -24.77 -0.61 2.07
N ARG A 152 -25.61 -0.47 1.04
CA ARG A 152 -26.41 -1.56 0.48
C ARG A 152 -25.63 -2.21 -0.65
N ILE A 153 -25.22 -3.44 -0.42
CA ILE A 153 -24.42 -4.21 -1.36
C ILE A 153 -25.33 -5.21 -2.06
N LYS A 154 -25.27 -5.24 -3.39
CA LYS A 154 -25.81 -6.29 -4.24
C LYS A 154 -24.74 -7.37 -4.40
N TRP A 155 -25.05 -8.56 -3.93
CA TRP A 155 -24.25 -9.75 -4.16
C TRP A 155 -24.75 -10.41 -5.46
N PRO A 156 -23.85 -10.65 -6.44
CA PRO A 156 -24.22 -11.39 -7.63
C PRO A 156 -24.63 -12.83 -7.26
N ALA A 157 -25.41 -13.47 -8.13
CA ALA A 157 -25.77 -14.87 -7.94
C ALA A 157 -24.50 -15.73 -7.98
N ASP A 158 -24.32 -16.57 -6.96
CA ASP A 158 -23.21 -17.51 -6.89
C ASP A 158 -23.71 -18.90 -7.30
N VAL A 159 -23.33 -19.29 -8.52
CA VAL A 159 -23.69 -20.59 -9.10
C VAL A 159 -23.01 -21.74 -8.37
N GLU A 160 -21.83 -21.51 -7.76
CA GLU A 160 -21.09 -22.56 -7.04
C GLU A 160 -21.76 -22.92 -5.70
N TYR A 161 -22.40 -21.93 -5.07
CA TYR A 161 -23.06 -22.10 -3.77
C TYR A 161 -24.59 -22.16 -3.84
N ASP A 162 -25.19 -22.08 -5.04
CA ASP A 162 -26.65 -22.01 -5.29
C ASP A 162 -27.31 -20.83 -4.54
N GLU A 163 -26.61 -19.71 -4.46
CA GLU A 163 -27.09 -18.50 -3.78
C GLU A 163 -27.68 -17.52 -4.80
N ALA A 164 -28.93 -17.14 -4.61
CA ALA A 164 -29.60 -16.13 -5.44
C ALA A 164 -29.03 -14.73 -5.21
N GLU A 165 -29.24 -13.83 -6.18
CA GLU A 165 -28.89 -12.41 -6.01
C GLU A 165 -29.50 -11.86 -4.71
N SER A 166 -28.65 -11.34 -3.83
CA SER A 166 -29.07 -10.87 -2.52
C SER A 166 -28.64 -9.43 -2.27
N TYR A 167 -29.40 -8.75 -1.42
CA TYR A 167 -29.14 -7.37 -1.03
C TYR A 167 -28.95 -7.29 0.47
N VAL A 168 -27.78 -6.85 0.91
CA VAL A 168 -27.45 -6.76 2.33
C VAL A 168 -26.99 -5.35 2.68
N TRP A 169 -27.56 -4.81 3.75
CA TRP A 169 -27.07 -3.58 4.37
C TRP A 169 -25.90 -3.90 5.29
N SER A 170 -24.77 -3.23 5.07
CA SER A 170 -23.52 -3.40 5.82
C SER A 170 -22.96 -2.05 6.25
N VAL A 171 -22.48 -1.95 7.48
CA VAL A 171 -21.83 -0.73 7.99
C VAL A 171 -20.34 -0.86 7.82
N LEU A 172 -19.81 -0.27 6.74
CA LEU A 172 -18.38 -0.30 6.43
C LEU A 172 -17.66 0.81 7.20
N LYS A 173 -16.63 0.44 7.98
CA LYS A 173 -15.84 1.43 8.73
C LYS A 173 -14.59 1.80 7.93
N PRO A 174 -14.26 3.09 7.78
CA PRO A 174 -12.97 3.52 7.19
C PRO A 174 -11.75 2.84 7.84
N SER A 175 -11.83 2.61 9.15
CA SER A 175 -10.78 1.96 9.92
C SER A 175 -10.59 0.47 9.62
N ALA A 176 -11.56 -0.18 8.97
CA ALA A 176 -11.51 -1.57 8.54
C ALA A 176 -11.09 -1.72 7.06
N PHE A 177 -10.74 -0.61 6.41
CA PHE A 177 -10.32 -0.62 5.01
C PHE A 177 -9.01 -1.39 4.83
N ASN A 178 -9.01 -2.31 3.88
CA ASN A 178 -7.88 -3.17 3.52
C ASN A 178 -7.29 -3.94 4.71
N LYS A 179 -8.13 -4.31 5.69
CA LYS A 179 -7.73 -5.12 6.84
C LYS A 179 -8.33 -6.51 6.77
N ASP A 180 -7.56 -7.49 7.22
CA ASP A 180 -8.00 -8.86 7.41
C ASP A 180 -8.84 -9.03 8.68
N VAL A 181 -10.00 -8.38 8.71
CA VAL A 181 -11.00 -8.50 9.78
C VAL A 181 -12.38 -8.80 9.17
N HIS A 182 -13.32 -9.29 9.99
CA HIS A 182 -14.71 -9.41 9.54
C HIS A 182 -15.26 -8.01 9.16
N LEU A 183 -15.94 -7.90 8.01
CA LEU A 183 -16.36 -6.63 7.42
C LEU A 183 -15.18 -5.69 7.06
N GLY A 184 -13.97 -6.26 6.93
CA GLY A 184 -12.89 -5.60 6.19
C GLY A 184 -13.34 -5.40 4.75
N TRP A 185 -13.02 -4.25 4.17
CA TRP A 185 -13.50 -3.91 2.82
C TRP A 185 -12.42 -3.18 2.04
N ARG A 186 -12.47 -3.31 0.71
CA ARG A 186 -11.54 -2.67 -0.23
C ARG A 186 -12.18 -2.52 -1.60
N TYR A 187 -11.54 -1.78 -2.50
CA TYR A 187 -12.00 -1.75 -3.88
C TYR A 187 -11.70 -3.07 -4.56
N ALA A 188 -12.68 -3.60 -5.30
CA ALA A 188 -12.49 -4.83 -6.07
C ALA A 188 -11.42 -4.62 -7.16
N GLY A 189 -10.74 -5.69 -7.54
CA GLY A 189 -9.70 -5.64 -8.57
C GLY A 189 -10.18 -5.03 -9.91
N CYS A 190 -11.44 -5.24 -10.26
CA CYS A 190 -12.07 -4.66 -11.46
C CYS A 190 -12.21 -3.13 -11.38
N GLU A 191 -12.52 -2.56 -10.21
CA GLU A 191 -12.62 -1.11 -10.05
C GLU A 191 -11.26 -0.43 -9.97
N LEU A 192 -10.26 -1.09 -9.38
CA LEU A 192 -8.89 -0.58 -9.41
C LEU A 192 -8.44 -0.37 -10.87
N LYS A 193 -8.69 -1.35 -11.75
CA LYS A 193 -8.41 -1.25 -13.19
C LYS A 193 -9.20 -0.11 -13.85
N ARG A 194 -10.48 0.07 -13.50
CA ARG A 194 -11.32 1.15 -14.03
C ARG A 194 -10.80 2.54 -13.61
N MET A 195 -10.38 2.68 -12.34
CA MET A 195 -9.81 3.92 -11.81
C MET A 195 -8.45 4.25 -12.45
N GLU A 196 -7.57 3.26 -12.60
CA GLU A 196 -6.28 3.41 -13.31
C GLU A 196 -6.51 3.86 -14.78
N ALA A 197 -7.46 3.24 -15.47
CA ALA A 197 -7.81 3.59 -16.85
C ALA A 197 -8.37 5.02 -16.97
N ALA A 198 -9.24 5.43 -16.03
CA ALA A 198 -9.77 6.79 -15.97
C ALA A 198 -8.66 7.83 -15.72
N HIS A 199 -7.72 7.51 -14.83
CA HIS A 199 -6.57 8.36 -14.54
C HIS A 199 -5.65 8.54 -15.77
N CYS A 200 -5.39 7.45 -16.51
CA CYS A 200 -4.60 7.49 -17.74
C CYS A 200 -5.26 8.35 -18.82
N LYS A 201 -6.58 8.24 -19.03
CA LYS A 201 -7.33 9.09 -19.98
C LYS A 201 -7.20 10.58 -19.62
N ARG A 202 -7.32 10.92 -18.34
CA ARG A 202 -7.22 12.32 -17.88
C ARG A 202 -5.82 12.92 -18.09
N LYS A 203 -4.76 12.12 -17.97
CA LYS A 203 -3.39 12.56 -18.27
C LYS A 203 -3.15 12.81 -19.76
N ARG A 204 -3.82 12.08 -20.64
CA ARG A 204 -3.69 12.25 -22.11
C ARG A 204 -4.47 13.45 -22.68
N GLN A 205 -5.42 14.00 -21.91
CA GLN A 205 -6.23 15.16 -22.31
C GLN A 205 -5.68 16.50 -21.81
N LYS A 206 -4.64 16.48 -20.96
CA LYS A 206 -3.88 17.65 -20.54
C LYS A 206 -2.62 17.79 -21.37
#